data_AF-A0A2I0N5C3-F1
#
_entry.id   AF-A0A2I0N5C3-F1
#
_cell.length_a   1.000
_cell.length_b   1.000
_cell.length_c   1.000
_cell.angle_alpha   90.00
_cell.angle_beta   90.00
_cell.angle_gamma   90.00
#
_symmetry.space_group_name_H-M   'P 1'
#
loop_
_entity.id
_entity.type
_entity.pdbx_description
1 polymer ?
#
loop_
_entity_poly.entity_id
_entity_poly.type
_entity_poly.pdbx_seq_one_letter_code
_entity_poly.pdbx_strand_id
1 'polypeptide(L)' 'MAKLMAEARGAQMFVPPASLCIDNGAMIAWTGIVMHKSGMRMKVKDTQINQKFRTDDVDVGWRR' A
#
# COMPACT_ATOMS: atom_id res chain seq x y z
N MET A 1 -7.62 -17.87 13.58
CA MET A 1 -7.12 -17.10 14.73
C MET A 1 -7.36 -15.59 14.61
N ALA A 2 -6.83 -14.90 13.58
CA ALA A 2 -7.00 -13.44 13.46
C ALA A 2 -8.47 -12.96 13.34
N LYS A 3 -9.33 -13.71 12.64
CA LYS A 3 -10.78 -13.42 12.53
C LYS A 3 -11.48 -13.41 13.91
N LEU A 4 -11.28 -14.47 14.70
CA LEU A 4 -11.82 -14.57 16.07
C LEU A 4 -11.34 -13.43 16.98
N MET A 5 -10.07 -13.04 16.85
CA MET A 5 -9.47 -11.94 17.61
C MET A 5 -10.14 -10.60 17.29
N ALA A 6 -10.40 -10.33 16.00
CA ALA A 6 -11.07 -9.12 15.53
C ALA A 6 -12.53 -9.07 15.97
N GLU A 7 -13.28 -10.17 15.80
CA GLU A 7 -14.68 -10.29 16.23
C GLU A 7 -14.84 -10.03 17.74
N ALA A 8 -13.95 -10.59 18.56
CA ALA A 8 -13.95 -10.37 20.01
C ALA A 8 -13.71 -8.90 20.41
N ARG A 9 -13.20 -8.06 19.51
CA ARG A 9 -12.94 -6.62 19.73
C ARG A 9 -13.90 -5.71 18.95
N GLY A 10 -14.95 -6.27 18.36
CA GLY A 10 -15.88 -5.51 17.51
C GLY A 10 -15.25 -4.98 16.21
N ALA A 11 -14.14 -5.57 15.77
CA ALA A 11 -13.44 -5.20 14.54
C ALA A 11 -13.74 -6.19 13.40
N GLN A 12 -13.52 -5.75 12.16
CA GLN A 12 -13.64 -6.58 10.96
C GLN A 12 -12.27 -7.04 10.48
N MET A 13 -12.23 -8.22 9.83
CA MET A 13 -11.01 -8.81 9.29
C MET A 13 -11.20 -9.12 7.80
N PHE A 14 -10.22 -8.72 6.99
CA PHE A 14 -10.22 -8.91 5.54
C PHE A 14 -8.92 -9.60 5.12
N VAL A 15 -9.01 -10.48 4.13
CA VAL A 15 -7.86 -11.10 3.47
C VAL A 15 -8.07 -10.99 1.97
N PRO A 16 -7.13 -10.37 1.22
CA PRO A 16 -7.16 -10.42 -0.23
C PRO A 16 -7.06 -11.86 -0.77
N PRO A 17 -7.36 -12.09 -2.06
CA PRO A 17 -7.00 -13.34 -2.73
C PRO A 17 -5.53 -13.70 -2.51
N ALA A 18 -5.22 -14.99 -2.35
CA ALA A 18 -3.87 -15.45 -2.00
C ALA A 18 -2.77 -14.97 -2.96
N SER A 19 -3.08 -14.86 -4.25
CA SER A 19 -2.18 -14.33 -5.28
C SER A 19 -1.80 -12.86 -5.10
N LEU A 20 -2.62 -12.08 -4.38
CA LEU A 20 -2.37 -10.68 -4.06
C LEU A 20 -1.72 -10.49 -2.68
N CYS A 21 -1.61 -11.55 -1.88
CA CYS A 21 -0.96 -11.51 -0.57
C CYS A 21 0.55 -11.74 -0.64
N ILE A 22 1.04 -12.43 -1.68
CA ILE A 22 2.47 -12.59 -1.95
C ILE A 22 3.02 -11.36 -2.67
N ASP A 23 4.35 -11.24 -2.77
CA ASP A 23 4.96 -10.19 -3.57
C ASP A 23 4.54 -10.30 -5.03
N ASN A 24 3.91 -9.25 -5.54
CA ASN A 24 3.34 -9.22 -6.89
C ASN A 24 3.45 -7.84 -7.52
N GLY A 25 3.46 -7.77 -8.84
CA GLY A 25 3.49 -6.49 -9.57
C GLY A 25 2.18 -5.71 -9.50
N ALA A 26 1.05 -6.37 -9.23
CA ALA A 26 -0.26 -5.73 -9.24
C ALA A 26 -0.42 -4.70 -8.10
N MET A 27 0.10 -5.00 -6.90
CA MET A 27 0.06 -4.05 -5.77
C MET A 27 0.91 -2.80 -6.03
N ILE A 28 2.06 -2.95 -6.71
CA ILE A 28 2.92 -1.83 -7.09
C ILE A 28 2.23 -0.96 -8.15
N ALA A 29 1.69 -1.59 -9.20
CA ALA A 29 0.97 -0.89 -10.26
C ALA A 29 -0.26 -0.14 -9.72
N TRP A 30 -1.06 -0.79 -8.87
CA TRP A 30 -2.26 -0.19 -8.29
C TRP A 30 -1.91 1.01 -7.40
N THR A 31 -0.93 0.86 -6.50
CA THR A 31 -0.48 1.96 -5.63
C THR A 31 0.06 3.13 -6.45
N GLY A 32 0.83 2.86 -7.51
CA GLY A 32 1.31 3.89 -8.44
C GLY A 32 0.17 4.63 -9.16
N ILE A 33 -0.87 3.91 -9.61
CA ILE A 33 -2.07 4.53 -10.20
C ILE A 33 -2.77 5.43 -9.18
N VAL A 34 -2.94 4.96 -7.94
CA VAL A 34 -3.57 5.72 -6.85
C VAL A 34 -2.78 7.00 -6.54
N MET A 35 -1.45 6.89 -6.37
CA MET A 35 -0.55 8.03 -6.17
C MET A 35 -0.64 9.03 -7.32
N HIS A 36 -0.55 8.56 -8.57
CA HIS A 36 -0.61 9.43 -9.74
C HIS A 36 -1.95 10.16 -9.86
N LYS A 37 -3.07 9.47 -9.60
CA LYS A 37 -4.41 10.06 -9.59
C LYS A 37 -4.61 11.10 -8.48
N SER A 38 -3.86 11.00 -7.38
CA SER A 38 -3.87 12.01 -6.31
C SER A 38 -3.07 13.28 -6.63
N GLY A 39 -2.40 13.33 -7.80
CA GLY A 39 -1.60 14.48 -8.23
C GLY A 39 -0.10 14.34 -7.98
N MET A 40 0.34 13.25 -7.34
CA MET A 40 1.76 13.00 -7.11
C MET A 40 2.52 12.81 -8.44
N ARG A 41 3.67 13.47 -8.59
CA ARG A 41 4.55 13.41 -9.77
C ARG A 41 6.01 13.33 -9.32
N MET A 42 6.85 12.67 -10.11
CA MET A 42 8.28 12.52 -9.84
C MET A 42 9.08 12.91 -11.08
N LYS A 43 10.25 13.54 -10.90
CA LYS A 43 11.24 13.68 -11.97
C LYS A 43 12.12 12.44 -12.00
N VAL A 44 12.78 12.16 -13.12
CA VAL A 44 13.67 10.98 -13.25
C VAL A 44 14.77 10.98 -12.18
N LYS A 45 15.30 12.14 -11.80
CA LYS A 45 16.30 12.24 -10.72
C LYS A 45 15.78 11.78 -9.35
N ASP A 46 14.46 11.78 -9.14
CA ASP A 46 13.81 11.40 -7.89
C ASP A 46 13.50 9.88 -7.85
N THR A 47 13.74 9.13 -8.93
CA THR A 47 13.40 7.69 -9.04
C THR A 47 14.57 6.76 -8.70
N GLN A 48 15.54 7.24 -7.92
CA GLN A 48 16.66 6.40 -7.48
C GLN A 48 16.19 5.35 -6.46
N ILE A 49 16.91 4.24 -6.37
CA ILE A 49 16.61 3.17 -5.42
C ILE A 49 16.82 3.69 -4.00
N ASN A 50 15.80 3.55 -3.16
CA ASN A 50 15.93 3.72 -1.72
C ASN A 50 15.87 2.34 -1.03
N GLN A 51 17.03 1.78 -0.71
CA GLN A 51 17.13 0.46 -0.05
C GLN A 51 16.59 0.45 1.39
N LYS A 52 16.40 1.63 1.99
CA LYS A 52 15.93 1.81 3.38
C LYS A 52 14.66 2.67 3.41
N PHE A 53 13.78 2.48 2.43
CA PHE A 53 12.55 3.27 2.33
C PHE A 53 11.63 3.01 3.51
N ARG A 54 11.35 4.03 4.32
CA ARG A 54 10.50 3.90 5.50
C ARG A 54 9.04 4.12 5.12
N THR A 55 8.14 3.48 5.86
CA THR A 55 6.69 3.60 5.64
C THR A 55 6.17 5.01 5.91
N ASP A 56 6.82 5.78 6.80
CA ASP A 56 6.45 7.14 7.18
C ASP A 56 7.11 8.24 6.34
N ASP A 57 7.98 7.88 5.38
CA ASP A 57 8.58 8.84 4.44
C ASP A 57 7.62 9.27 3.32
N VAL A 58 6.46 8.62 3.20
CA VAL A 58 5.51 8.83 2.09
C VAL A 58 4.34 9.70 2.53
N ASP A 59 4.15 10.83 1.84
CA ASP A 59 2.95 11.66 2.01
C ASP A 59 1.74 11.02 1.29
N VAL A 60 0.71 10.68 2.05
CA VAL A 60 -0.46 9.89 1.59
C VAL A 60 -1.56 10.83 1.09
N GLY A 61 -1.37 11.42 -0.09
CA GLY A 61 -2.31 12.37 -0.71
C GLY A 61 -3.61 11.75 -1.27
N TRP A 62 -3.76 10.41 -1.23
CA TRP A 62 -4.89 9.69 -1.82
C TRP A 62 -5.93 9.18 -0.81
N ARG A 63 -5.69 9.37 0.49
CA ARG A 63 -6.63 8.99 1.55
C ARG A 63 -7.41 10.22 1.99
N ARG A 64 -8.74 10.12 2.01
CA ARG A 64 -9.64 11.14 2.58
C ARG A 64 -10.09 10.70 3.97
#